data_AF-A0A2W6VX64-F1
#
_entry.id   AF-A0A2W6VX64-F1
#
_cell.length_a   1.000
_cell.length_b   1.000
_cell.length_c   1.000
_cell.angle_alpha   90.00
_cell.angle_beta   90.00
_cell.angle_gamma   90.00
#
_symmetry.space_group_name_H-M   'P 1'
#
loop_
_entity.id
_entity.type
_entity.pdbx_description
1 polymer ?
#
loop_
_entity_poly.entity_id
_entity_poly.type
_entity_poly.pdbx_seq_one_letter_code
_entity_poly.pdbx_strand_id
1 'polypeptide(L)'
;MGLDMSAIDDLIDLARSKCDRPSDRALAERLKMSPNSISVWRKGGKITDEHLALLIELSNSDPSIALQVRAEQASSKAEIRLWNHMLTRLASAALLGVMYIM
;
A
#
# COMPACT_ATOMS: atom_id res chain seq x y z
N MET A 1 0.69 22.29 -1.36
CA MET A 1 0.04 21.20 -0.60
C MET A 1 0.11 19.99 -1.51
N GLY A 2 1.20 19.24 -1.41
CA GLY A 2 1.57 18.22 -2.40
C GLY A 2 0.65 17.01 -2.29
N LEU A 3 -0.11 16.74 -3.34
CA LEU A 3 -0.65 15.42 -3.62
C LEU A 3 0.49 14.63 -4.28
N ASP A 4 1.44 14.15 -3.49
CA ASP A 4 2.28 13.06 -3.97
C ASP A 4 1.38 11.83 -3.87
N MET A 5 0.86 11.35 -5.01
CA MET A 5 0.12 10.07 -5.09
C MET A 5 1.05 8.96 -4.62
N SER A 6 1.03 8.67 -3.33
CA SER A 6 1.73 7.53 -2.74
C SER A 6 0.85 6.29 -2.86
N ALA A 7 1.47 5.12 -3.03
CA ALA A 7 0.72 3.86 -3.11
C ALA A 7 -0.12 3.62 -1.84
N ILE A 8 0.30 4.16 -0.71
CA ILE A 8 -0.43 4.08 0.55
C ILE A 8 -1.66 5.01 0.57
N ASP A 9 -1.60 6.20 -0.03
CA ASP A 9 -2.76 7.08 -0.13
C ASP A 9 -3.86 6.46 -1.00
N ASP A 10 -3.47 5.93 -2.17
CA ASP A 10 -4.39 5.23 -3.08
C ASP A 10 -5.03 4.01 -2.41
N LEU A 11 -4.22 3.24 -1.67
CA LEU A 11 -4.71 2.09 -0.91
C LEU A 11 -5.69 2.50 0.19
N ILE A 12 -5.40 3.56 0.94
CA ILE A 12 -6.28 4.09 1.97
C ILE A 12 -7.59 4.59 1.34
N ASP A 13 -7.54 5.33 0.24
CA ASP A 13 -8.72 5.86 -0.43
C ASP A 13 -9.60 4.75 -1.03
N LEU A 14 -8.98 3.71 -1.59
CA LEU A 14 -9.72 2.53 -2.04
C LEU A 14 -10.35 1.80 -0.85
N ALA A 15 -9.64 1.59 0.25
CA ALA A 15 -10.19 0.96 1.46
C ALA A 15 -11.35 1.78 2.06
N ARG A 16 -11.25 3.12 2.06
CA ARG A 16 -12.34 4.02 2.47
C ARG A 16 -13.58 3.87 1.61
N SER A 17 -13.41 3.67 0.30
CA SER A 17 -14.54 3.48 -0.63
C SER A 17 -15.33 2.19 -0.35
N LYS A 18 -14.72 1.22 0.35
CA LYS A 18 -15.35 -0.06 0.74
C LYS A 18 -16.06 0.00 2.09
N CYS A 19 -15.91 1.10 2.83
CA CYS A 19 -16.62 1.31 4.09
C CYS A 19 -18.02 1.87 3.83
N ASP A 20 -18.95 1.69 4.78
CA ASP A 20 -20.32 2.22 4.71
C ASP A 20 -20.37 3.73 4.47
N ARG A 21 -19.34 4.45 4.97
CA ARG A 21 -19.11 5.86 4.69
C ARG A 21 -17.66 6.07 4.28
N PRO A 22 -17.37 6.85 3.22
CA PRO A 22 -16.01 7.12 2.75
C PRO A 22 -15.29 8.13 3.67
N SER A 23 -14.94 7.71 4.89
CA SER A 23 -14.24 8.54 5.86
C SER A 23 -13.13 7.76 6.57
N ASP A 24 -12.05 8.46 6.92
CA ASP A 24 -10.94 7.89 7.70
C ASP A 24 -11.44 7.33 9.04
N ARG A 25 -12.46 7.95 9.65
CA ARG A 25 -13.06 7.44 10.90
C ARG A 25 -13.73 6.08 10.71
N ALA A 26 -14.55 5.95 9.68
CA ALA A 26 -15.23 4.69 9.37
C ALA A 26 -14.21 3.58 9.04
N LEU A 27 -13.15 3.92 8.31
CA LEU A 27 -12.05 3.00 8.03
C LEU A 27 -11.33 2.57 9.32
N ALA A 28 -10.99 3.52 10.19
CA ALA A 28 -10.33 3.22 11.46
C ALA A 28 -11.18 2.35 12.39
N GLU A 29 -12.49 2.61 12.45
CA GLU A 29 -13.44 1.78 13.19
C GLU A 29 -13.51 0.36 12.62
N ARG A 30 -13.56 0.22 11.28
CA ARG A 30 -13.56 -1.08 10.61
C ARG A 30 -12.29 -1.88 10.88
N LEU A 31 -11.14 -1.21 10.90
CA LEU A 31 -9.83 -1.78 11.19
C LEU A 31 -9.52 -1.88 12.69
N LYS A 32 -10.47 -1.51 13.57
CA LYS A 32 -10.33 -1.51 15.04
C LYS A 32 -9.09 -0.77 15.54
N MET A 33 -8.82 0.39 14.96
CA MET A 33 -7.61 1.16 15.25
C MET A 33 -7.86 2.64 15.49
N SER A 34 -6.82 3.38 15.88
CA SER A 34 -6.91 4.83 16.09
C SER A 34 -7.07 5.57 14.75
N PRO A 35 -8.03 6.51 14.62
CA PRO A 35 -8.17 7.37 13.44
C PRO A 35 -6.93 8.22 13.15
N ASN A 36 -6.11 8.49 14.18
CA ASN A 36 -4.88 9.26 14.02
C ASN A 36 -3.83 8.49 13.20
N SER A 37 -3.85 7.15 13.23
CA SER A 37 -2.90 6.32 12.48
C SER A 37 -3.00 6.56 10.97
N ILE A 38 -4.22 6.71 10.45
CA ILE A 38 -4.45 7.00 9.02
C ILE A 38 -3.81 8.33 8.64
N SER A 39 -4.01 9.38 9.44
CA SER A 39 -3.38 10.69 9.18
C SER A 39 -1.85 10.63 9.23
N VAL A 40 -1.30 9.80 10.11
CA VAL A 40 0.16 9.58 10.20
C VAL A 40 0.68 8.91 8.93
N TRP A 41 0.01 7.88 8.41
CA TRP A 41 0.43 7.19 7.20
C TRP A 41 0.40 8.08 5.96
N ARG A 42 -0.67 8.88 5.80
CA ARG A 42 -0.77 9.87 4.71
C ARG A 42 0.33 10.94 4.73
N LYS A 43 0.97 11.15 5.88
CA LYS A 43 2.09 12.07 6.04
C LYS A 43 3.46 11.38 5.89
N GLY A 44 3.48 10.15 5.39
CA GLY A 44 4.71 9.36 5.23
C GLY A 44 5.12 8.59 6.48
N GLY A 45 4.23 8.44 7.46
CA GLY A 45 4.48 7.60 8.62
C GLY A 45 4.51 6.11 8.25
N LYS A 46 5.38 5.34 8.93
CA LYS A 46 5.51 3.90 8.68
C LYS A 46 4.23 3.15 9.07
N ILE A 47 3.75 2.32 8.14
CA ILE A 47 2.64 1.38 8.40
C ILE A 47 3.19 0.01 8.79
N THR A 48 2.56 -0.67 9.75
CA THR A 48 2.96 -2.04 10.11
C THR A 48 2.45 -3.03 9.06
N ASP A 49 3.09 -4.21 8.96
CA ASP A 49 2.70 -5.21 7.96
C ASP A 49 1.26 -5.70 8.18
N GLU A 50 0.80 -5.79 9.43
CA GLU A 50 -0.55 -6.21 9.77
C GLU A 50 -1.59 -5.23 9.23
N HIS A 51 -1.39 -3.93 9.44
CA HIS A 51 -2.32 -2.91 8.97
C HIS A 51 -2.31 -2.79 7.44
N LEU A 52 -1.14 -2.97 6.81
CA LEU A 52 -1.01 -2.97 5.36
C LEU A 52 -1.77 -4.16 4.74
N ALA A 53 -1.63 -5.35 5.33
CA ALA A 53 -2.37 -6.55 4.91
C ALA A 53 -3.88 -6.36 5.04
N LEU A 54 -4.35 -5.82 6.17
CA LEU A 54 -5.77 -5.53 6.37
C LEU A 54 -6.33 -4.51 5.38
N LEU A 55 -5.53 -3.49 5.01
CA LEU A 55 -5.94 -2.52 3.99
C LEU A 55 -6.11 -3.18 2.61
N ILE A 56 -5.16 -4.03 2.22
CA ILE A 56 -5.20 -4.77 0.94
C ILE A 56 -6.39 -5.73 0.89
N GLU A 57 -6.63 -6.46 1.99
CA GLU A 57 -7.77 -7.35 2.12
C GLU A 57 -9.10 -6.58 2.00
N LEU A 58 -9.22 -5.46 2.71
CA LEU A 58 -10.42 -4.63 2.70
C LEU A 58 -10.66 -3.99 1.33
N SER A 59 -9.61 -3.52 0.66
CA SER A 59 -9.70 -2.87 -0.65
C SER A 59 -9.86 -3.87 -1.80
N ASN A 60 -9.61 -5.16 -1.56
CA ASN A 60 -9.45 -6.21 -2.57
C ASN A 60 -8.41 -5.81 -3.64
N SER A 61 -7.31 -5.21 -3.18
CA SER A 61 -6.20 -4.76 -4.02
C SER A 61 -5.24 -5.88 -4.36
N ASP A 62 -4.46 -5.69 -5.41
CA ASP A 62 -3.35 -6.59 -5.71
C ASP A 62 -2.31 -6.57 -4.56
N PRO A 63 -1.93 -7.74 -4.01
CA PRO A 63 -0.96 -7.82 -2.91
C PRO A 63 0.42 -7.22 -3.23
N SER A 64 0.79 -7.10 -4.51
CA SER A 64 2.06 -6.48 -4.93
C SER A 64 2.15 -4.99 -4.56
N ILE A 65 1.01 -4.32 -4.33
CA ILE A 65 0.99 -2.93 -3.85
C ILE A 65 1.68 -2.82 -2.48
N ALA A 66 1.67 -3.88 -1.66
CA ALA A 66 2.42 -3.90 -0.40
C ALA A 66 3.92 -3.66 -0.61
N LEU A 67 4.50 -4.25 -1.66
CA LEU A 67 5.92 -4.09 -1.98
C LEU A 67 6.22 -2.67 -2.46
N GLN A 68 5.30 -2.05 -3.19
CA GLN A 68 5.43 -0.66 -3.61
C GLN A 68 5.41 0.28 -2.39
N VAL A 69 4.46 0.11 -1.46
CA VAL A 69 4.42 0.88 -0.21
C VAL A 69 5.70 0.71 0.61
N ARG A 70 6.26 -0.51 0.65
CA ARG A 70 7.52 -0.79 1.35
C ARG A 70 8.73 -0.15 0.67
N ALA A 71 8.76 -0.13 -0.66
CA ALA A 71 9.78 0.57 -1.44
C ALA A 71 9.72 2.10 -1.20
N GLU A 72 8.52 2.67 -1.15
CA GLU A 72 8.29 4.10 -0.90
C GLU A 72 8.65 4.50 0.54
N GLN A 73 8.37 3.65 1.54
CA GLN A 73 8.73 3.90 2.95
C GLN A 73 10.18 3.55 3.30
N ALA A 74 10.93 2.99 2.36
CA ALA A 74 12.33 2.60 2.55
C ALA A 74 13.18 3.85 2.80
N SER A 75 13.91 3.86 3.93
CA SER A 75 14.65 5.04 4.36
C SER A 75 16.15 4.86 4.17
N SER A 76 16.63 3.62 4.14
CA SER A 76 18.04 3.28 3.94
C SER A 76 18.35 2.87 2.50
N LYS A 77 19.59 3.13 2.04
CA LYS A 77 20.07 2.67 0.73
C LYS A 77 19.97 1.15 0.55
N ALA A 78 20.11 0.39 1.64
CA ALA A 78 20.01 -1.06 1.63
C ALA A 78 18.56 -1.53 1.42
N GLU A 79 17.60 -0.95 2.16
CA GLU A 79 16.17 -1.24 1.98
C GLU A 79 15.68 -0.83 0.59
N ILE A 80 16.05 0.35 0.10
CA ILE A 80 15.66 0.81 -1.25
C ILE A 80 16.13 -0.20 -2.30
N ARG A 81 17.38 -0.67 -2.21
CA ARG A 81 17.92 -1.67 -3.13
C ARG A 81 17.19 -3.00 -3.04
N LEU A 82 16.87 -3.44 -1.82
CA LEU A 82 16.14 -4.69 -1.57
C LEU A 82 14.76 -4.67 -2.24
N TRP A 83 13.97 -3.63 -1.98
CA TRP A 83 12.62 -3.53 -2.50
C TRP A 83 12.59 -3.30 -4.01
N ASN A 84 13.47 -2.46 -4.55
CA ASN A 84 13.60 -2.28 -6.00
C ASN A 84 13.98 -3.58 -6.71
N HIS A 85 14.86 -4.40 -6.12
CA HIS A 85 15.21 -5.69 -6.69
C HIS A 85 14.00 -6.64 -6.72
N MET A 86 13.21 -6.70 -5.64
CA MET A 86 11.98 -7.50 -5.59
C MET A 86 10.96 -7.06 -6.62
N LEU A 87 10.69 -5.75 -6.72
CA LEU A 87 9.78 -5.18 -7.72
C LEU A 87 10.23 -5.51 -9.15
N THR A 88 11.53 -5.39 -9.44
CA THR A 88 12.09 -5.73 -10.75
C THR A 88 11.86 -7.20 -11.10
N ARG A 89 12.02 -8.11 -10.13
CA ARG A 89 11.79 -9.54 -10.35
C ARG A 89 10.32 -9.86 -10.60
N LEU A 90 9.40 -9.23 -9.87
CA LEU A 90 7.97 -9.39 -10.08
C LEU A 90 7.55 -8.89 -11.46
N ALA A 91 8.00 -7.71 -11.86
CA ALA A 91 7.73 -7.16 -13.20
C ALA A 91 8.28 -8.08 -14.31
N SER A 92 9.49 -8.61 -14.11
CA SER A 92 10.11 -9.54 -15.06
C SER A 92 9.32 -10.85 -15.19
N ALA A 93 8.87 -11.43 -14.08
CA ALA A 93 8.03 -12.63 -14.09
C ALA A 93 6.69 -12.40 -14.80
N ALA A 94 6.05 -11.25 -14.56
CA ALA A 94 4.81 -10.87 -15.24
C ALA A 94 5.01 -10.75 -16.77
N LEU A 95 6.08 -10.10 -17.22
CA LEU A 95 6.42 -9.98 -18.65
C LEU A 95 6.65 -11.34 -19.31
N LEU A 96 7.39 -12.24 -18.65
CA LEU A 96 7.60 -13.60 -19.16
C LEU A 96 6.30 -14.39 -19.24
N GLY A 97 5.41 -14.24 -18.25
CA GLY A 97 4.09 -14.86 -18.27
C GLY A 97 3.24 -14.37 -19.45
N VAL A 98 3.21 -13.06 -19.71
CA VAL A 98 2.50 -12.47 -20.85
C VAL A 98 3.07 -12.98 -22.18
N MET A 99 4.40 -13.08 -22.31
CA MET A 99 5.05 -13.60 -23.51
C MET A 99 4.78 -15.11 -23.74
N TYR A 100 4.50 -15.88 -22.69
CA TYR A 100 4.15 -17.30 -22.78
C TYR A 100 2.68 -17.55 -23.14
N ILE A 101 1.80 -16.58 -22.87
CA ILE A 101 0.35 -16.68 -23.11
C ILE A 101 -0.05 -16.14 -24.49
N MET A 102 0.79 -15.30 -25.12
CA MET A 102 0.67 -14.87 -26.52
C MET A 102 1.21 -15.92 -27.49
#